data_AF-A0A971BF68-F1
#
_entry.id   AF-A0A971BF68-F1
#
_cell.length_a   1.000
_cell.length_b   1.000
_cell.length_c   1.000
_cell.angle_alpha   90.00
_cell.angle_beta   90.00
_cell.angle_gamma   90.00
#
_symmetry.space_group_name_H-M   'P 1'
#
loop_
_entity.id
_entity.type
_entity.pdbx_description
1 polymer ?
#
loop_
_entity_poly.entity_id
_entity_poly.type
_entity_poly.pdbx_seq_one_letter_code
_entity_poly.pdbx_strand_id
1 'polypeptide(L)'
;MKQDELKQKLRQLKHLEVKIRFGGEAQPAARLVWSRFFDTRAVPASRVKYPLDKLAAMSKEAYKAVVDEYFAYVYYELYRENETELLQGIYDPEVLKKLGLPHDAGIQDIKRRFRELAKKYHPDTGGDAARFIELMETYKQLLGKTL
;
A
#
# COMPACT_ATOMS: atom_id res chain seq x y z
N MET A 1 -1.77 -2.88 -24.22
CA MET A 1 -0.47 -2.15 -24.29
C MET A 1 0.61 -3.15 -24.69
N LYS A 2 1.59 -2.78 -25.51
CA LYS A 2 2.66 -3.73 -25.89
C LYS A 2 3.55 -4.04 -24.68
N GLN A 3 4.07 -5.28 -24.58
CA GLN A 3 4.83 -5.72 -23.42
C GLN A 3 6.13 -4.90 -23.21
N ASP A 4 6.76 -4.43 -24.28
CA ASP A 4 7.96 -3.59 -24.20
C ASP A 4 7.67 -2.18 -23.69
N GLU A 5 6.55 -1.58 -24.11
CA GLU A 5 6.07 -0.29 -23.57
C GLU A 5 5.77 -0.40 -22.07
N LEU A 6 5.18 -1.52 -21.63
CA LEU A 6 4.92 -1.78 -20.22
C LEU A 6 6.23 -1.88 -19.42
N LYS A 7 7.21 -2.66 -19.91
CA LYS A 7 8.53 -2.77 -19.25
C LYS A 7 9.21 -1.40 -19.14
N GLN A 8 9.10 -0.56 -20.18
CA GLN A 8 9.65 0.80 -20.16
C GLN A 8 8.97 1.66 -19.10
N LYS A 9 7.64 1.64 -19.02
CA LYS A 9 6.88 2.36 -17.98
C LYS A 9 7.25 1.90 -16.58
N LEU A 10 7.36 0.59 -16.34
CA LEU A 10 7.77 0.06 -15.03
C LEU A 10 9.18 0.53 -14.64
N ARG A 11 10.13 0.60 -15.58
CA ARG A 11 11.47 1.16 -15.32
C ARG A 11 11.42 2.65 -14.99
N GLN A 12 10.56 3.41 -15.66
CA GLN A 12 10.34 4.83 -15.36
C GLN A 12 9.77 5.02 -13.95
N LEU A 13 8.80 4.19 -13.52
CA LEU A 13 8.26 4.22 -12.16
C LEU A 13 9.33 3.93 -11.11
N LYS A 14 10.23 2.97 -11.38
CA LYS A 14 11.38 2.68 -10.51
C LYS A 14 12.31 3.89 -10.37
N HIS A 15 12.64 4.52 -11.49
CA HIS A 15 13.49 5.72 -11.50
C HIS A 15 12.82 6.89 -10.77
N LEU A 16 11.50 7.06 -10.93
CA LEU A 16 10.76 8.10 -10.25
C LEU A 16 10.75 7.90 -8.73
N GLU A 17 10.55 6.67 -8.25
CA GLU A 17 10.71 6.36 -6.82
C GLU A 17 12.11 6.73 -6.32
N VAL A 18 13.16 6.32 -7.05
CA VAL A 18 14.55 6.63 -6.68
C VAL A 18 14.78 8.14 -6.58
N LYS A 19 14.23 8.89 -7.53
CA LYS A 19 14.31 10.36 -7.54
C LYS A 19 13.53 10.99 -6.37
N ILE A 20 12.32 10.51 -6.09
CA ILE A 20 11.44 11.05 -5.04
C ILE A 20 12.00 10.76 -3.64
N ARG A 21 12.39 9.51 -3.37
CA ARG A 21 12.79 9.04 -2.03
C ARG A 21 14.25 9.25 -1.70
N PHE A 22 15.13 9.20 -2.70
CA PHE A 22 16.58 9.15 -2.49
C PHE A 22 17.34 10.21 -3.28
N GLY A 23 16.66 11.25 -3.77
CA GLY A 23 17.30 12.33 -4.53
C GLY A 23 17.97 11.91 -5.84
N GLY A 24 17.69 10.70 -6.33
CA GLY A 24 18.34 10.14 -7.52
C GLY A 24 19.48 9.16 -7.23
N GLU A 25 19.85 8.97 -5.96
CA GLU A 25 20.89 8.02 -5.57
C GLU A 25 20.44 6.57 -5.77
N ALA A 26 21.28 5.76 -6.39
CA ALA A 26 20.97 4.36 -6.63
C ALA A 26 20.82 3.60 -5.31
N GLN A 27 19.66 2.99 -5.10
CA GLN A 27 19.37 2.18 -3.92
C GLN A 27 19.26 0.69 -4.25
N PRO A 28 19.58 -0.19 -3.28
CA PRO A 28 19.32 -1.62 -3.40
C PRO A 28 17.85 -1.88 -3.69
N ALA A 29 17.57 -2.84 -4.57
CA ALA A 29 16.20 -3.20 -4.95
C ALA A 29 15.34 -3.58 -3.74
N ALA A 30 15.92 -4.20 -2.71
CA ALA A 30 15.21 -4.57 -1.47
C ALA A 30 14.63 -3.38 -0.69
N ARG A 31 15.17 -2.17 -0.88
CA ARG A 31 14.70 -0.94 -0.22
C ARG A 31 13.57 -0.23 -0.98
N LEU A 32 13.35 -0.63 -2.23
CA LEU A 32 12.36 0.00 -3.11
C LEU A 32 10.98 -0.65 -2.95
N VAL A 33 9.96 0.20 -2.86
CA VAL A 33 8.55 -0.20 -3.00
C VAL A 33 8.35 -0.88 -4.35
N TRP A 34 9.06 -0.44 -5.39
CA TRP A 34 9.01 -1.01 -6.72
C TRP A 34 9.15 -2.53 -6.70
N SER A 35 10.08 -3.07 -5.90
CA SER A 35 10.35 -4.51 -5.83
C SER A 35 9.27 -5.30 -5.10
N ARG A 36 8.38 -4.64 -4.36
CA ARG A 36 7.18 -5.26 -3.77
C ARG A 36 6.05 -5.34 -4.79
N PHE A 37 5.96 -4.36 -5.68
CA PHE A 37 4.85 -4.21 -6.62
C PHE A 37 5.11 -4.89 -7.96
N PHE A 38 6.32 -4.78 -8.50
CA PHE A 38 6.62 -5.04 -9.89
C PHE A 38 7.88 -5.87 -10.09
N ASP A 39 7.89 -6.61 -11.20
CA ASP A 39 9.07 -7.23 -11.76
C ASP A 39 9.04 -7.07 -13.29
N THR A 40 10.21 -6.88 -13.89
CA THR A 40 10.35 -6.83 -15.37
C THR A 40 10.73 -8.19 -15.97
N ARG A 41 11.12 -9.15 -15.11
CA ARG A 41 11.41 -10.52 -15.50
C ARG A 41 10.07 -11.26 -15.60
N ALA A 42 9.82 -11.91 -16.74
CA ALA A 42 8.63 -12.74 -16.93
C ALA A 42 8.82 -14.09 -16.23
N VAL A 43 8.92 -14.08 -14.89
CA VAL A 43 9.08 -15.30 -14.09
C VAL A 43 7.70 -15.72 -13.57
N PRO A 44 7.22 -16.95 -13.85
CA PRO A 44 5.90 -17.45 -13.43
C PRO A 44 5.66 -17.46 -11.91
N ALA A 45 6.73 -17.38 -11.10
CA ALA A 45 6.70 -17.41 -9.64
C ALA A 45 7.16 -16.08 -9.01
N SER A 46 6.97 -14.97 -9.71
CA SER A 46 7.33 -13.66 -9.16
C SER A 46 6.51 -13.37 -7.88
N ARG A 47 7.20 -13.11 -6.76
CA ARG A 47 6.58 -12.79 -5.45
C ARG A 47 6.03 -11.35 -5.38
N VAL A 48 5.95 -10.66 -6.51
CA VAL A 48 5.50 -9.28 -6.58
C VAL A 48 3.98 -9.21 -6.69
N LYS A 49 3.41 -8.11 -6.21
CA LYS A 49 1.96 -7.92 -6.14
C LYS A 49 1.29 -7.89 -7.53
N TYR A 50 1.98 -7.34 -8.53
CA TYR A 50 1.51 -7.21 -9.89
C TYR A 50 2.54 -7.74 -10.89
N PRO A 51 2.50 -9.05 -11.19
CA PRO A 51 3.32 -9.66 -12.24
C PRO A 51 3.08 -9.04 -13.62
N LEU A 52 4.08 -9.15 -14.50
CA LEU A 52 4.10 -8.47 -15.80
C LEU A 52 2.96 -8.91 -16.75
N ASP A 53 2.64 -10.20 -16.75
CA ASP A 53 1.53 -10.80 -17.51
C ASP A 53 0.16 -10.26 -17.05
N LYS A 54 -0.04 -10.18 -15.72
CA LYS A 54 -1.25 -9.58 -15.14
C LYS A 54 -1.40 -8.12 -15.56
N LEU A 55 -0.33 -7.34 -15.49
CA LEU A 55 -0.33 -5.93 -15.89
C LEU A 55 -0.58 -5.75 -17.40
N ALA A 56 -0.05 -6.65 -18.24
CA ALA A 56 -0.25 -6.59 -19.68
C ALA A 56 -1.72 -6.84 -20.10
N ALA A 57 -2.44 -7.64 -19.31
CA ALA A 57 -3.86 -7.95 -19.53
C ALA A 57 -4.83 -6.91 -18.95
N MET A 58 -4.35 -5.93 -18.17
CA MET A 58 -5.21 -4.91 -17.54
C MET A 58 -5.69 -3.85 -18.53
N SER A 59 -6.89 -3.31 -18.26
CA SER A 59 -7.33 -2.07 -18.88
C SER A 59 -6.46 -0.89 -18.44
N LYS A 60 -6.58 0.24 -19.15
CA LYS A 60 -5.84 1.46 -18.80
C LYS A 60 -6.20 1.98 -17.41
N GLU A 61 -7.48 1.89 -17.05
CA GLU A 61 -8.04 2.32 -15.76
C GLU A 61 -7.52 1.42 -14.63
N ALA A 62 -7.55 0.10 -14.86
CA ALA A 62 -7.03 -0.87 -13.91
C ALA A 62 -5.51 -0.71 -13.70
N TYR A 63 -4.75 -0.47 -14.77
CA TYR A 63 -3.33 -0.14 -14.68
C TYR A 63 -3.10 1.16 -13.92
N LYS A 64 -3.91 2.21 -14.16
CA LYS A 64 -3.82 3.47 -13.42
C LYS A 64 -4.03 3.25 -11.92
N ALA A 65 -5.04 2.47 -11.53
CA ALA A 65 -5.30 2.16 -10.13
C ALA A 65 -4.11 1.45 -9.44
N VAL A 66 -3.40 0.58 -10.17
CA VAL A 66 -2.17 -0.05 -9.67
C VAL A 66 -1.05 0.97 -9.48
N VAL A 67 -0.91 1.93 -10.41
CA VAL A 67 0.08 3.00 -10.30
C VAL A 67 -0.25 3.93 -9.13
N ASP A 68 -1.53 4.29 -8.95
CA ASP A 68 -1.99 5.10 -7.82
C ASP A 68 -1.68 4.39 -6.49
N GLU A 69 -2.00 3.09 -6.39
CA GLU A 69 -1.68 2.28 -5.21
C GLU A 69 -0.16 2.22 -4.97
N TYR A 70 0.64 2.01 -6.01
CA TYR A 70 2.10 2.01 -5.91
C TYR A 70 2.63 3.33 -5.34
N PHE A 71 2.14 4.47 -5.82
CA PHE A 71 2.59 5.77 -5.32
C PHE A 71 2.14 6.03 -3.89
N ALA A 72 0.98 5.55 -3.46
CA ALA A 72 0.56 5.64 -2.05
C ALA A 72 1.60 5.01 -1.11
N TYR A 73 2.20 3.87 -1.51
CA TYR A 73 3.26 3.22 -0.75
C TYR A 73 4.58 3.99 -0.83
N VAL A 74 4.94 4.50 -2.01
CA VAL A 74 6.16 5.32 -2.17
C VAL A 74 6.09 6.56 -1.28
N TYR A 75 4.95 7.25 -1.25
CA TYR A 75 4.75 8.41 -0.38
C TYR A 75 4.75 8.01 1.09
N TYR A 76 4.05 6.94 1.47
CA TYR A 76 4.09 6.47 2.86
C TYR A 76 5.52 6.22 3.35
N GLU A 77 6.34 5.52 2.57
CA GLU A 77 7.75 5.26 2.89
C GLU A 77 8.58 6.56 2.94
N LEU A 78 8.38 7.48 1.99
CA LEU A 78 9.03 8.79 1.97
C LEU A 78 8.77 9.57 3.27
N TYR A 79 7.50 9.68 3.68
CA TYR A 79 7.14 10.46 4.86
C TYR A 79 7.55 9.76 6.16
N ARG A 80 7.53 8.42 6.18
CA ARG A 80 8.05 7.62 7.30
C ARG A 80 9.55 7.80 7.48
N GLU A 81 10.33 7.85 6.40
CA GLU A 81 11.79 8.01 6.44
C GLU A 81 12.23 9.44 6.79
N ASN A 82 11.46 10.45 6.38
CA ASN A 82 11.83 11.86 6.58
C ASN A 82 11.26 12.48 7.86
N GLU A 83 10.74 11.66 8.79
CA GLU A 83 10.24 12.03 10.13
C GLU A 83 9.51 13.37 10.17
N THR A 84 8.69 13.63 9.14
CA THR A 84 8.08 14.94 8.97
C THR A 84 6.79 14.99 9.79
N GLU A 85 6.64 16.00 10.64
CA GLU A 85 5.41 16.27 11.42
C GLU A 85 4.14 16.39 10.55
N LEU A 86 4.29 16.44 9.22
CA LEU A 86 3.25 16.40 8.20
C LEU A 86 2.59 15.02 7.99
N LEU A 87 2.93 13.98 8.75
CA LEU A 87 2.24 12.67 8.70
C LEU A 87 0.75 12.73 9.07
N GLN A 88 0.21 13.88 9.48
CA GLN A 88 -1.22 14.03 9.71
C GLN A 88 -2.02 13.69 8.45
N GLY A 89 -2.70 12.53 8.49
CA GLY A 89 -3.56 12.08 7.41
C GLY A 89 -2.91 11.12 6.41
N ILE A 90 -1.64 10.74 6.60
CA ILE A 90 -0.99 9.70 5.80
C ILE A 90 -0.96 8.40 6.62
N TYR A 91 -1.57 7.36 6.06
CA TYR A 91 -1.77 6.09 6.73
C TYR A 91 -1.07 4.97 5.97
N ASP A 92 -0.61 3.93 6.69
CA ASP A 92 0.00 2.76 6.07
C ASP A 92 -1.03 2.06 5.15
N PRO A 93 -0.79 2.03 3.82
CA PRO A 93 -1.74 1.44 2.89
C PRO A 93 -1.95 -0.07 3.08
N GLU A 94 -0.98 -0.82 3.62
CA GLU A 94 -1.19 -2.24 3.95
C GLU A 94 -2.15 -2.39 5.14
N VAL A 95 -2.05 -1.49 6.11
CA VAL A 95 -2.91 -1.52 7.31
C VAL A 95 -4.33 -1.05 6.96
N LEU A 96 -4.48 -0.07 6.08
CA LEU A 96 -5.79 0.29 5.50
C LEU A 96 -6.44 -0.90 4.79
N LYS A 97 -5.65 -1.64 3.99
CA LYS A 97 -6.13 -2.83 3.30
C LYS A 97 -6.62 -3.92 4.27
N LYS A 98 -5.98 -4.11 5.43
CA LYS A 98 -6.46 -5.03 6.48
C LYS A 98 -7.85 -4.66 7.00
N LEU A 99 -8.18 -3.36 7.07
CA LEU A 99 -9.53 -2.89 7.41
C LEU A 99 -10.53 -2.98 6.23
N GLY A 100 -10.06 -3.36 5.05
CA GLY A 100 -10.85 -3.34 3.81
C GLY A 100 -11.09 -1.93 3.28
N LEU A 101 -10.16 -1.00 3.56
CA LEU A 101 -10.21 0.37 3.07
C LEU A 101 -9.27 0.56 1.88
N PRO A 102 -9.59 1.49 0.96
CA PRO A 102 -8.69 1.86 -0.13
C PRO A 102 -7.46 2.63 0.40
N HIS A 103 -6.40 2.70 -0.40
CA HIS A 103 -5.11 3.31 -0.01
C HIS A 103 -5.16 4.83 0.17
N ASP A 104 -6.21 5.48 -0.32
CA ASP A 104 -6.51 6.90 -0.19
C ASP A 104 -7.51 7.21 0.94
N ALA A 105 -7.89 6.20 1.73
CA ALA A 105 -8.86 6.36 2.82
C ALA A 105 -8.36 7.32 3.90
N GLY A 106 -9.23 8.27 4.26
CA GLY A 106 -8.94 9.26 5.30
C GLY A 106 -9.34 8.79 6.70
N ILE A 107 -9.03 9.63 7.70
CA ILE A 107 -9.36 9.36 9.11
C ILE A 107 -10.84 9.06 9.36
N GLN A 108 -11.74 9.69 8.59
CA GLN A 108 -13.18 9.49 8.74
C GLN A 108 -13.60 8.10 8.26
N ASP A 109 -13.00 7.62 7.17
CA ASP A 109 -13.24 6.27 6.65
C ASP A 109 -12.71 5.21 7.61
N ILE A 110 -11.51 5.42 8.16
CA ILE A 110 -10.91 4.56 9.19
C ILE A 110 -11.83 4.46 10.42
N LYS A 111 -12.24 5.60 10.98
CA LYS A 111 -13.13 5.61 12.15
C LYS A 111 -14.49 4.97 11.87
N ARG A 112 -15.06 5.23 10.69
CA ARG A 112 -16.34 4.63 10.28
C ARG A 112 -16.21 3.11 10.20
N ARG A 113 -15.21 2.62 9.48
CA ARG A 113 -14.98 1.19 9.26
C ARG A 113 -14.64 0.45 10.55
N PHE A 114 -13.84 1.06 11.42
CA PHE A 114 -13.54 0.52 12.74
C PHE A 114 -14.82 0.32 13.56
N ARG A 115 -15.71 1.31 13.62
CA ARG A 115 -16.99 1.18 14.36
C ARG A 115 -17.89 0.07 13.81
N GLU A 116 -17.94 -0.11 12.50
CA GLU A 116 -18.70 -1.21 11.87
C GLU A 116 -18.14 -2.58 12.27
N LEU A 117 -16.82 -2.76 12.16
CA LEU A 117 -16.16 -4.03 12.49
C LEU A 117 -16.18 -4.31 14.00
N ALA A 118 -16.04 -3.27 14.84
CA ALA A 118 -16.11 -3.39 16.28
C ALA A 118 -17.48 -3.92 16.71
N LYS A 119 -18.58 -3.38 16.17
CA LYS A 119 -19.94 -3.89 16.43
C LYS A 119 -20.11 -5.35 16.00
N LYS A 120 -19.45 -5.76 14.91
CA LYS A 120 -19.53 -7.12 14.37
C LYS A 120 -18.74 -8.13 15.21
N TYR A 121 -17.55 -7.74 15.71
CA TYR A 121 -16.65 -8.65 16.42
C TYR A 121 -16.73 -8.54 17.94
N HIS A 122 -17.54 -7.64 18.49
CA HIS A 122 -17.65 -7.47 19.93
C HIS A 122 -18.06 -8.78 20.62
N PRO A 123 -17.28 -9.28 21.60
CA PRO A 123 -17.58 -10.54 22.27
C PRO A 123 -18.94 -10.52 22.99
N ASP A 124 -19.32 -9.39 23.59
CA ASP A 124 -20.62 -9.24 24.28
C ASP A 124 -21.83 -9.35 23.35
N THR A 125 -21.66 -9.17 22.03
CA THR A 125 -22.73 -9.39 21.04
C THR A 125 -22.62 -10.76 20.34
N GLY A 126 -21.81 -11.67 20.89
CA GLY A 126 -21.54 -12.99 20.33
C GLY A 126 -20.47 -12.99 19.23
N GLY A 127 -19.67 -11.93 19.14
CA GLY A 127 -18.58 -11.79 18.19
C GLY A 127 -17.30 -12.53 18.58
N ASP A 128 -16.33 -12.53 17.68
CA ASP A 128 -15.04 -13.21 17.84
C ASP A 128 -14.03 -12.30 18.54
N ALA A 129 -13.70 -12.62 19.79
CA ALA A 129 -12.75 -11.87 20.62
C ALA A 129 -11.36 -11.76 19.99
N ALA A 130 -10.88 -12.79 19.29
CA ALA A 130 -9.56 -12.76 18.65
C ALA A 130 -9.55 -11.74 17.50
N ARG A 131 -10.61 -11.72 16.68
CA ARG A 131 -10.78 -10.71 15.62
C ARG A 131 -10.95 -9.30 16.16
N PHE A 132 -11.56 -9.16 17.34
CA PHE A 132 -11.67 -7.87 18.01
C PHE A 132 -10.30 -7.34 18.47
N ILE A 133 -9.44 -8.20 19.02
CA ILE A 133 -8.06 -7.84 19.39
C ILE A 133 -7.26 -7.42 18.15
N GLU A 134 -7.32 -8.20 17.06
CA GLU A 134 -6.64 -7.86 15.80
C GLU A 134 -7.12 -6.51 15.23
N LEU A 135 -8.43 -6.24 15.31
CA LEU A 135 -9.02 -4.96 14.91
C LEU A 135 -8.46 -3.79 15.73
N MET A 136 -8.31 -3.97 17.05
CA MET A 136 -7.75 -2.96 17.94
C MET A 136 -6.27 -2.67 17.63
N GLU A 137 -5.47 -3.71 17.38
CA GLU A 137 -4.06 -3.55 17.00
C GLU A 137 -3.90 -2.82 15.68
N THR A 138 -4.69 -3.21 14.67
CA THR A 138 -4.73 -2.55 13.35
C THR A 138 -5.07 -1.07 13.47
N TYR A 139 -6.06 -0.72 14.31
CA TYR A 139 -6.46 0.66 14.55
C TYR A 139 -5.39 1.48 15.29
N LYS A 140 -4.70 0.88 16.28
CA LYS A 140 -3.57 1.51 16.98
C LYS A 140 -2.43 1.84 16.03
N GLN A 141 -2.08 0.89 15.15
CA GLN A 141 -1.02 1.06 14.16
C GLN A 141 -1.29 2.24 13.20
N LEU A 142 -2.55 2.47 12.81
CA LEU A 142 -2.93 3.60 11.95
C LEU A 142 -2.87 4.95 12.65
N LEU A 143 -3.18 4.99 13.95
CA LEU A 143 -3.33 6.27 14.68
C LEU A 143 -2.12 6.66 15.53
N GLY A 144 -1.10 5.81 15.60
CA GLY A 144 0.07 6.05 16.45
C GLY A 144 -0.28 6.19 17.94
N LYS A 145 -1.46 5.72 18.37
CA LYS A 145 -1.90 5.82 19.76
C LYS A 145 -1.53 4.55 20.52
N THR A 146 -0.46 4.63 21.30
CA THR A 146 -0.21 3.71 22.41
C THR A 146 -1.19 4.05 23.54
N LEU A 147 -1.84 3.04 24.15
CA LEU A 147 -2.70 3.23 25.33
C LEU A 147 -1.84 3.43 26.59
#